data_AF-A0A938LVW4-F1
#
_entry.id   AF-A0A938LVW4-F1
#
_cell.length_a   1.000
_cell.length_b   1.000
_cell.length_c   1.000
_cell.angle_alpha   90.00
_cell.angle_beta   90.00
_cell.angle_gamma   90.00
#
_symmetry.space_group_name_H-M   'P 1'
#
loop_
_entity.id
_entity.type
_entity.pdbx_description
1 polymer ?
#
loop_
_entity_poly.entity_id
_entity_poly.type
_entity_poly.pdbx_seq_one_letter_code
_entity_poly.pdbx_strand_id
1 'polypeptide(L)'
;MIFLTVGTVLPFDRLVRAVEQAIEAKLITVPVFAQIGETSFRPRYMEWVPTLEKPAFDQKIAEASFVIGHAGMGSMMMALERRKRLLVMPRMKRYGEHVNDHQV
;
A
#
# COMPACT_ATOMS: atom_id res chain seq x y z
N MET A 1 0.45 -13.34 -4.02
CA MET A 1 1.25 -12.12 -3.78
C MET A 1 0.38 -11.07 -3.08
N ILE A 2 0.95 -10.27 -2.19
CA ILE A 2 0.33 -9.07 -1.63
C ILE A 2 0.78 -7.87 -2.45
N PHE A 3 -0.16 -7.00 -2.83
CA PHE A 3 0.16 -5.70 -3.42
C PHE A 3 -0.08 -4.60 -2.40
N LEU A 4 0.97 -3.86 -2.04
CA LEU A 4 0.90 -2.68 -1.18
C LEU A 4 0.89 -1.42 -2.05
N THR A 5 -0.04 -0.50 -1.83
CA THR A 5 -0.05 0.80 -2.53
C THR A 5 -0.41 1.96 -1.60
N VAL A 6 0.38 3.03 -1.66
CA VAL A 6 0.12 4.29 -0.92
C VAL A 6 -0.56 5.37 -1.75
N GLY A 7 -0.96 5.04 -2.99
CA GLY A 7 -1.45 6.00 -3.97
C GLY A 7 -0.32 6.83 -4.61
N THR A 8 -0.70 7.90 -5.30
CA THR A 8 0.23 8.71 -6.11
C THR A 8 0.61 10.06 -5.47
N VAL A 9 -0.10 10.49 -4.42
CA VAL A 9 -0.02 11.88 -3.96
C VAL A 9 1.00 12.07 -2.83
N LEU A 10 0.99 11.19 -1.83
CA LEU A 10 1.83 11.33 -0.64
C LEU A 10 2.49 9.99 -0.28
N PRO A 11 3.75 9.98 0.19
CA PRO A 11 4.32 8.78 0.79
C PRO A 11 3.54 8.39 2.06
N PHE A 12 3.63 7.12 2.46
CA PHE A 12 2.98 6.63 3.67
C PHE A 12 3.89 5.67 4.44
N ASP A 13 5.03 6.19 4.89
CA ASP A 13 6.08 5.40 5.55
C ASP A 13 5.56 4.55 6.70
N ARG A 14 4.57 5.02 7.47
CA ARG A 14 3.98 4.21 8.57
C ARG A 14 3.34 2.92 8.06
N LEU A 15 2.61 2.97 6.94
CA LEU A 15 2.04 1.78 6.32
C LEU A 15 3.13 0.84 5.81
N VAL A 16 4.09 1.39 5.06
CA VAL A 16 5.17 0.60 4.46
C VAL A 16 6.02 -0.06 5.55
N ARG A 17 6.37 0.67 6.62
CA ARG A 17 7.10 0.16 7.79
C ARG A 17 6.33 -0.92 8.53
N ALA A 18 5.03 -0.76 8.73
CA ALA A 18 4.21 -1.77 9.41
C ALA A 18 4.22 -3.10 8.64
N VAL A 19 4.14 -3.04 7.31
CA VAL A 19 4.22 -4.24 6.48
C VAL A 19 5.64 -4.83 6.46
N GLU A 20 6.67 -4.00 6.35
CA GLU A 20 8.08 -4.43 6.46
C GLU A 20 8.34 -5.19 7.77
N GLN A 21 7.88 -4.65 8.91
CA GLN A 21 8.00 -5.28 10.23
C GLN A 21 7.22 -6.60 10.32
N ALA A 22 6.06 -6.68 9.68
CA ALA A 22 5.28 -7.93 9.64
C ALA A 22 5.96 -9.02 8.80
N ILE A 23 6.68 -8.65 7.73
CA ILE A 23 7.52 -9.58 6.95
C ILE A 23 8.71 -10.04 7.79
N GLU A 24 9.43 -9.11 8.43
CA GLU A 24 10.57 -9.40 9.30
C GLU A 24 10.18 -10.34 10.46
N ALA A 25 9.02 -10.11 11.09
CA ALA A 25 8.47 -10.94 12.14
C ALA A 25 7.86 -12.27 11.64
N LYS A 26 7.94 -12.57 10.33
CA LYS A 26 7.39 -13.77 9.68
C LYS A 26 5.87 -13.93 9.83
N LEU A 27 5.16 -12.84 10.10
CA LEU A 27 3.69 -12.81 10.08
C LEU A 27 3.15 -12.78 8.64
N ILE A 28 3.92 -12.16 7.74
CA ILE A 28 3.71 -12.22 6.29
C ILE A 28 4.82 -13.07 5.70
N THR A 29 4.45 -14.24 5.17
CA THR A 29 5.38 -15.19 4.55
C THR A 29 5.24 -15.28 3.04
N VAL A 30 4.31 -14.50 2.46
CA VAL A 30 4.07 -14.44 1.02
C VAL A 30 4.79 -13.22 0.40
N PRO A 31 5.16 -13.27 -0.89
CA PRO A 31 5.80 -12.13 -1.55
C PRO A 31 4.94 -10.87 -1.51
N VAL A 32 5.58 -9.74 -1.23
CA VAL A 32 5.00 -8.40 -1.22
C VAL A 32 5.66 -7.55 -2.30
N PHE A 33 4.83 -6.93 -3.14
CA PHE A 33 5.26 -5.89 -4.08
C PHE A 33 4.61 -4.57 -3.67
N ALA A 34 5.38 -3.49 -3.60
CA ALA A 34 4.94 -2.23 -3.04
C ALA A 34 5.11 -1.02 -3.98
N GLN A 35 4.07 -0.21 -4.10
CA GLN A 35 4.15 1.16 -4.58
C GLN A 35 4.18 2.09 -3.36
N ILE A 36 5.33 2.73 -3.09
CA ILE A 36 5.59 3.42 -1.81
C ILE A 36 5.61 4.95 -1.88
N GLY A 37 5.46 5.54 -3.07
CA GLY A 37 5.59 6.99 -3.27
C GLY A 37 7.03 7.47 -3.15
N GLU A 38 7.23 8.77 -3.36
CA GLU A 38 8.53 9.42 -3.15
C GLU A 38 8.80 9.60 -1.66
N THR A 39 9.72 8.82 -1.12
CA THR A 39 10.13 8.84 0.30
C THR A 39 11.63 8.63 0.43
N SER A 40 12.20 8.88 1.62
CA SER A 40 13.57 8.47 1.97
C SER A 40 13.64 7.05 2.54
N PHE A 41 12.50 6.48 2.97
CA PHE A 41 12.45 5.12 3.49
C PHE A 41 12.64 4.09 2.36
N ARG A 42 13.50 3.09 2.58
CA ARG A 42 13.82 2.04 1.61
C ARG A 42 13.57 0.67 2.25
N PRO A 43 12.46 -0.01 1.90
CA PRO A 43 12.19 -1.37 2.35
C PRO A 43 13.30 -2.33 1.94
N ARG A 44 13.55 -3.35 2.75
CA ARG A 44 14.58 -4.38 2.57
C ARG A 44 14.00 -5.77 2.31
N TYR A 45 12.80 -6.04 2.81
CA TYR A 45 12.16 -7.36 2.76
C TYR A 45 11.04 -7.48 1.71
N MET A 46 10.79 -6.42 0.95
CA MET A 46 9.80 -6.41 -0.14
C MET A 46 10.36 -5.74 -1.39
N GLU A 47 9.87 -6.17 -2.55
CA GLU A 47 10.12 -5.45 -3.80
C GLU A 47 9.28 -4.17 -3.83
N TRP A 48 9.84 -3.08 -4.34
CA TRP A 48 9.14 -1.81 -4.37
C TRP A 48 9.53 -0.91 -5.52
N VAL A 49 8.61 0.00 -5.84
CA VAL A 49 8.79 1.12 -6.76
C VAL A 49 8.17 2.38 -6.15
N PRO A 50 8.67 3.59 -6.47
CA PRO A 50 8.04 4.82 -5.99
C PRO A 50 6.67 5.03 -6.64
N THR A 51 6.56 4.82 -7.96
CA THR A 51 5.34 5.05 -8.74
C THR A 51 5.10 3.89 -9.72
N LEU A 52 3.85 3.77 -10.16
CA LEU A 52 3.43 2.86 -11.23
C LEU A 52 2.52 3.62 -12.19
N GLU A 53 2.70 3.39 -13.47
CA GLU A 53 1.70 3.79 -14.46
C GLU A 53 0.46 2.90 -14.37
N LYS A 54 -0.66 3.42 -14.85
CA LYS A 54 -1.97 2.77 -14.77
C LYS A 54 -1.98 1.32 -15.29
N PRO A 55 -1.37 0.98 -16.45
CA PRO A 55 -1.37 -0.40 -16.94
C PRO A 55 -0.64 -1.37 -15.99
N ALA A 56 0.53 -0.96 -15.48
CA ALA A 56 1.31 -1.77 -14.55
C ALA A 56 0.61 -1.91 -13.19
N PHE A 57 -0.04 -0.84 -12.72
CA PHE A 57 -0.86 -0.87 -11.52
C PHE A 57 -2.04 -1.84 -11.64
N ASP A 58 -2.77 -1.77 -12.76
CA ASP A 58 -3.90 -2.67 -13.05
C ASP A 58 -3.46 -4.13 -13.09
N GLN A 59 -2.28 -4.39 -13.66
CA GLN A 59 -1.68 -5.72 -13.68
C GLN A 59 -1.35 -6.20 -12.26
N LYS A 60 -0.71 -5.36 -11.44
CA LYS A 60 -0.39 -5.72 -10.04
C LYS A 60 -1.64 -6.00 -9.21
N ILE A 61 -2.72 -5.23 -9.39
CA ILE A 61 -4.02 -5.56 -8.76
C ILE A 61 -4.57 -6.89 -9.28
N ALA A 62 -4.48 -7.19 -10.58
CA ALA A 62 -4.96 -8.47 -11.12
C ALA A 62 -4.23 -9.67 -10.50
N GLU A 63 -2.90 -9.59 -10.41
CA GLU A 63 -2.01 -10.61 -9.86
C GLU A 63 -2.13 -10.76 -8.32
N ALA A 64 -2.53 -9.70 -7.63
CA ALA A 64 -2.65 -9.69 -6.17
C ALA A 64 -3.76 -10.63 -5.68
N SER A 65 -3.46 -11.39 -4.63
CA SER A 65 -4.47 -12.14 -3.86
C SER A 65 -5.05 -11.26 -2.73
N PHE A 66 -4.24 -10.31 -2.26
CA PHE A 66 -4.57 -9.35 -1.22
C PHE A 66 -3.99 -7.99 -1.58
N VAL A 67 -4.72 -6.93 -1.25
CA VAL A 67 -4.29 -5.55 -1.40
C VAL A 67 -4.20 -4.91 -0.02
N ILE A 68 -3.08 -4.23 0.24
CA ILE A 68 -2.89 -3.39 1.42
C ILE A 68 -2.75 -1.96 0.94
N GLY A 69 -3.50 -1.02 1.50
CA GLY A 69 -3.37 0.38 1.08
C GLY A 69 -3.93 1.39 2.06
N HIS A 70 -3.88 2.66 1.65
CA HIS A 70 -4.61 3.71 2.35
C HIS A 70 -6.04 3.83 1.82
N ALA A 71 -6.90 4.52 2.56
CA ALA A 71 -8.32 4.73 2.21
C ALA A 71 -8.55 5.65 0.99
N GLY A 72 -7.71 5.59 -0.03
CA GLY A 72 -7.93 6.26 -1.31
C GLY A 72 -9.04 5.57 -2.10
N MET A 73 -10.12 6.30 -2.42
CA MET A 73 -11.31 5.74 -3.08
C MET A 73 -10.99 4.94 -4.35
N GLY A 74 -10.09 5.41 -5.21
CA GLY A 74 -9.78 4.76 -6.50
C GLY A 74 -9.19 3.36 -6.34
N SER A 75 -8.20 3.20 -5.47
CA SER A 75 -7.57 1.89 -5.19
C SER A 75 -8.52 0.94 -4.46
N MET A 76 -9.38 1.48 -3.59
CA MET A 76 -10.41 0.68 -2.90
C MET A 76 -11.49 0.17 -3.85
N MET A 77 -12.05 1.04 -4.71
CA MET A 77 -13.05 0.64 -5.71
C MET A 77 -12.50 -0.45 -6.62
N MET A 78 -11.29 -0.28 -7.17
CA MET A 78 -10.68 -1.29 -8.04
C MET A 78 -10.47 -2.64 -7.35
N ALA A 79 -10.06 -2.63 -6.07
CA ALA A 79 -9.91 -3.87 -5.31
C ALA A 79 -11.26 -4.56 -5.09
N LEU A 80 -12.31 -3.80 -4.77
CA LEU A 80 -13.66 -4.30 -4.57
C LEU A 80 -14.28 -4.85 -5.87
N GLU A 81 -14.19 -4.10 -6.98
CA GLU A 81 -14.64 -4.53 -8.31
C GLU A 81 -14.00 -5.86 -8.74
N ARG A 82 -12.73 -6.05 -8.39
CA ARG A 82 -11.97 -7.27 -8.69
C ARG A 82 -12.05 -8.33 -7.59
N ARG A 83 -12.96 -8.16 -6.62
CA ARG A 83 -13.21 -9.07 -5.48
C ARG A 83 -11.94 -9.44 -4.72
N LYS A 84 -11.01 -8.50 -4.59
CA LYS A 84 -9.76 -8.69 -3.85
C LYS A 84 -10.00 -8.47 -2.36
N ARG A 85 -9.31 -9.27 -1.54
CA ARG A 85 -9.27 -9.06 -0.09
C ARG A 85 -8.46 -7.80 0.19
N LEU A 86 -9.07 -6.84 0.88
CA LEU A 86 -8.51 -5.51 1.09
C LEU A 86 -8.28 -5.25 2.58
N LEU A 87 -7.07 -4.80 2.93
CA LEU A 87 -6.74 -4.25 4.24
C LEU A 87 -6.41 -2.76 4.05
N VAL A 88 -7.11 -1.91 4.79
CA VAL A 88 -6.95 -0.45 4.69
C VAL A 88 -6.41 0.10 6.00
N MET A 89 -5.41 0.98 5.89
CA MET A 89 -4.96 1.79 7.02
C MET A 89 -5.22 3.28 6.73
N PRO A 90 -6.02 3.98 7.57
CA PRO A 90 -6.24 5.40 7.37
C PRO A 90 -4.97 6.17 7.73
N ARG A 91 -4.74 7.27 7.00
CA ARG A 91 -3.77 8.31 7.39
C ARG A 91 -4.34 9.08 8.57
N MET A 92 -3.47 9.46 9.50
CA MET A 92 -3.90 10.25 10.66
C MET A 92 -3.12 11.56 10.73
N LYS A 93 -3.82 12.67 11.00
CA LYS A 93 -3.25 14.01 11.18
C LYS A 93 -2.19 14.03 12.28
N ARG A 94 -2.40 13.28 13.37
CA ARG A 94 -1.44 13.17 14.49
C ARG A 94 -0.05 12.65 14.09
N TYR A 95 0.07 12.01 12.92
CA TYR A 95 1.33 11.52 12.38
C TYR A 95 1.87 12.38 11.22
N GLY A 96 1.24 13.53 10.93
CA GLY A 96 1.62 14.40 9.82
C GLY A 96 1.37 13.81 8.44
N GLU A 97 0.54 12.76 8.35
CA GLU A 97 0.32 11.99 7.11
C GLU A 97 -0.71 12.61 6.18
N HIS A 98 -1.55 13.50 6.72
CA HIS A 98 -2.60 14.23 6.04
C HIS A 98 -2.95 15.52 6.79
N VAL A 99 -3.59 16.48 6.13
CA VAL A 99 -4.01 17.77 6.72
C VAL A 99 -5.11 17.64 7.79
N ASN A 100 -5.86 16.53 7.77
CA ASN A 100 -7.02 16.23 8.62
C ASN A 100 -7.33 14.73 8.63
N ASP A 101 -8.17 14.29 9.56
CA ASP A 101 -8.58 12.89 9.76
C ASP A 101 -9.84 12.50 8.94
N HIS A 102 -10.06 13.13 7.78
CA HIS A 102 -11.29 12.93 6.98
C HIS A 102 -11.43 11.53 6.35
N GLN A 103 -10.39 10.69 6.46
CA GLN A 103 -10.34 9.33 5.91
C GLN A 103 -10.56 8.25 6.98
N VAL A 104 -10.88 8.64 8.22
CA VAL A 104 -11.19 7.75 9.35
C VAL A 104 -12.68 7.40 9.35
#